data_AF-A0A974CMR4-F1
#
_entry.id   AF-A0A974CMR4-F1
#
_cell.length_a   1.000
_cell.length_b   1.000
_cell.length_c   1.000
_cell.angle_alpha   90.00
_cell.angle_beta   90.00
_cell.angle_gamma   90.00
#
_symmetry.space_group_name_H-M   'P 1'
#
loop_
_entity.id
_entity.type
_entity.pdbx_description
1 polymer ?
#
loop_
_entity_poly.entity_id
_entity_poly.type
_entity_poly.pdbx_seq_one_letter_code
_entity_poly.pdbx_strand_id
1 'polypeptide(L)'
;MAKQAKVAKDERRAQLDTRHKYLISKLADSIGIGENDVEEFLISDDKFKLMADFFAPNGSKKIIFIYQEVVQSSKPNIPMWADGANMNASYSSLQKKLFITVGSTE
;
A
#
# COMPACT_ATOMS: atom_id res chain seq x y z
N MET A 1 -17.57 -9.70 -6.18
CA MET A 1 -16.39 -8.80 -6.30
C MET A 1 -15.26 -9.17 -5.34
N ALA A 2 -15.49 -9.42 -4.04
CA ALA A 2 -14.41 -9.75 -3.09
C ALA A 2 -13.54 -10.98 -3.48
N LYS A 3 -14.13 -11.99 -4.12
CA LYS A 3 -13.38 -13.17 -4.61
C LYS A 3 -12.38 -12.82 -5.73
N GLN A 4 -12.72 -11.90 -6.63
CA GLN A 4 -11.86 -11.49 -7.75
C GLN A 4 -10.64 -10.70 -7.25
N ALA A 5 -10.83 -9.82 -6.26
CA ALA A 5 -9.73 -9.07 -5.66
C ALA A 5 -8.73 -10.00 -4.94
N LYS A 6 -9.20 -11.07 -4.30
CA LYS A 6 -8.33 -12.05 -3.65
C LYS A 6 -7.53 -12.87 -4.67
N VAL A 7 -8.17 -13.36 -5.74
CA VAL A 7 -7.50 -14.11 -6.81
C VAL A 7 -6.41 -13.26 -7.47
N ALA A 8 -6.69 -11.98 -7.75
CA ALA A 8 -5.70 -11.08 -8.34
C ALA A 8 -4.47 -10.87 -7.45
N LYS A 9 -4.63 -10.87 -6.11
CA LYS A 9 -3.49 -10.78 -5.18
C LYS A 9 -2.65 -12.05 -5.18
N ASP A 10 -3.29 -13.21 -5.17
CA ASP A 10 -2.59 -14.51 -5.18
C ASP A 10 -1.81 -14.70 -6.50
N GLU A 11 -2.39 -14.30 -7.63
CA GLU A 11 -1.71 -14.29 -8.93
C GLU A 11 -0.51 -13.33 -8.95
N ARG A 12 -0.65 -12.12 -8.38
CA ARG A 12 0.46 -11.16 -8.29
C ARG A 12 1.57 -11.63 -7.37
N ARG A 13 1.25 -12.28 -6.24
CA ARG A 13 2.25 -12.93 -5.37
C ARG A 13 3.03 -14.01 -6.12
N ALA A 14 2.36 -14.81 -6.93
CA ALA A 14 3.01 -15.84 -7.75
C ALA A 14 3.94 -15.26 -8.82
N GLN A 15 3.76 -14.00 -9.24
CA GLN A 15 4.63 -13.31 -10.20
C GLN A 15 5.91 -12.72 -9.59
N LEU A 16 6.04 -12.71 -8.25
CA LEU A 16 7.19 -12.13 -7.58
C LEU A 16 8.45 -12.96 -7.82
N ASP A 17 9.35 -12.39 -8.63
CA ASP A 17 10.68 -12.94 -8.89
C ASP A 17 11.77 -12.26 -8.03
N THR A 18 13.03 -12.64 -8.25
CA THR A 18 14.19 -12.08 -7.54
C THR A 18 14.32 -10.56 -7.67
N ARG A 19 13.91 -9.96 -8.80
CA ARG A 19 13.96 -8.51 -9.03
C ARG A 19 12.92 -7.78 -8.19
N HIS A 20 11.73 -8.37 -8.06
CA HIS A 20 10.70 -7.84 -7.18
C HIS A 20 11.15 -7.91 -5.72
N LYS A 21 11.70 -9.06 -5.29
CA LYS A 21 12.23 -9.25 -3.93
C LYS A 21 13.34 -8.25 -3.60
N TYR A 22 14.23 -7.97 -4.55
CA TYR A 22 15.26 -6.94 -4.38
C TYR A 22 14.65 -5.55 -4.13
N LEU A 23 13.65 -5.13 -4.92
CA LEU A 23 12.96 -3.86 -4.70
C LEU A 23 12.22 -3.82 -3.37
N ILE A 24 11.52 -4.90 -3.00
CA ILE A 24 10.81 -5.03 -1.73
C ILE A 24 11.77 -4.83 -0.55
N SER A 25 12.90 -5.53 -0.56
CA SER A 25 13.92 -5.43 0.49
C SER A 25 14.49 -4.01 0.59
N LYS A 26 14.82 -3.38 -0.55
CA LYS A 26 15.32 -2.00 -0.55
C LYS A 26 14.29 -0.98 -0.08
N LEU A 27 13.02 -1.15 -0.45
CA LEU A 27 11.93 -0.30 0.01
C LEU A 27 11.72 -0.46 1.52
N ALA A 28 11.68 -1.70 2.03
CA ALA A 28 11.56 -2.02 3.45
C ALA A 28 12.68 -1.35 4.27
N ASP A 29 13.93 -1.51 3.85
CA ASP A 29 15.10 -0.87 4.47
C ASP A 29 14.99 0.65 4.46
N SER A 30 14.57 1.25 3.34
CA SER A 30 14.52 2.71 3.17
C SER A 30 13.37 3.38 3.92
N ILE A 31 12.24 2.68 4.06
CA ILE A 31 11.02 3.20 4.70
C ILE A 31 10.97 2.83 6.19
N GLY A 32 11.67 1.76 6.59
CA GLY A 32 11.66 1.25 7.97
C GLY A 32 10.40 0.43 8.31
N ILE A 33 9.85 -0.29 7.34
CA ILE A 33 8.73 -1.23 7.53
C ILE A 33 9.11 -2.64 7.08
N GLY A 34 8.34 -3.66 7.47
CA GLY A 34 8.65 -5.04 7.14
C GLY A 34 8.50 -5.35 5.65
N GLU A 35 9.33 -6.26 5.12
CA GLU A 35 9.23 -6.71 3.72
C GLU A 35 7.84 -7.28 3.39
N ASN A 36 7.22 -8.00 4.33
CA ASN A 36 5.85 -8.52 4.16
C ASN A 36 4.82 -7.40 3.99
N ASP A 37 4.97 -6.28 4.70
CA ASP A 37 4.06 -5.14 4.59
C ASP A 37 4.24 -4.47 3.23
N VAL A 38 5.48 -4.28 2.78
CA VAL A 38 5.80 -3.74 1.46
C VAL A 38 5.24 -4.64 0.36
N GLU A 39 5.44 -5.96 0.45
CA GLU A 39 4.89 -6.93 -0.49
C GLU A 39 3.36 -6.78 -0.58
N GLU A 40 2.67 -6.76 0.57
CA GLU A 40 1.23 -6.59 0.65
C GLU A 40 0.75 -5.29 0.00
N PHE A 41 1.45 -4.18 0.23
CA PHE A 41 1.12 -2.92 -0.44
C PHE A 41 1.29 -3.01 -1.96
N LEU A 42 2.41 -3.57 -2.44
CA LEU A 42 2.70 -3.66 -3.87
C LEU A 42 1.71 -4.57 -4.61
N ILE A 43 1.44 -5.77 -4.11
CA ILE A 43 0.49 -6.69 -4.76
C ILE A 43 -0.94 -6.16 -4.72
N SER A 44 -1.26 -5.31 -3.75
CA SER A 44 -2.58 -4.68 -3.61
C SER A 44 -2.75 -3.46 -4.51
N ASP A 45 -1.67 -2.87 -5.02
CA ASP A 45 -1.71 -1.68 -5.88
C ASP A 45 -2.25 -2.03 -7.28
N ASP A 46 -3.20 -1.24 -7.78
CA ASP A 46 -3.80 -1.43 -9.12
C ASP A 46 -2.78 -1.24 -10.25
N LYS A 47 -1.69 -0.52 -9.98
CA LYS A 47 -0.60 -0.21 -10.89
C LYS A 47 0.59 -1.15 -10.73
N PHE A 48 0.43 -2.30 -10.05
CA PHE A 48 1.47 -3.35 -9.95
C PHE A 48 2.14 -3.69 -11.29
N LYS A 49 1.36 -3.71 -12.37
CA LYS A 49 1.85 -3.96 -13.74
C LYS A 49 2.96 -3.01 -14.23
N LEU A 50 3.11 -1.82 -13.62
CA LEU A 50 4.18 -0.88 -13.95
C LEU A 50 5.57 -1.43 -13.60
N MET A 51 5.67 -2.36 -12.65
CA MET A 51 6.94 -3.03 -12.34
C MET A 51 7.41 -3.90 -13.51
N ALA A 52 6.49 -4.61 -14.16
CA ALA A 52 6.83 -5.43 -15.32
C ALA A 52 7.34 -4.58 -16.49
N ASP A 53 6.73 -3.42 -16.74
CA ASP A 53 7.22 -2.45 -17.72
C ASP A 53 8.60 -1.92 -17.33
N PHE A 54 8.80 -1.49 -16.08
CA PHE A 54 10.11 -1.03 -15.58
C PHE A 54 11.23 -2.07 -15.76
N PHE A 55 10.92 -3.36 -15.65
CA PHE A 55 11.89 -4.43 -15.84
C PHE A 55 12.13 -4.83 -17.30
N ALA A 56 11.33 -4.34 -18.24
CA ALA A 56 11.46 -4.69 -19.65
C ALA A 56 12.65 -3.94 -20.28
N PRO A 57 13.35 -4.54 -21.27
CA PRO A 57 14.53 -3.93 -21.90
C PRO A 57 14.30 -2.52 -22.48
N ASN A 58 13.07 -2.24 -22.95
CA ASN A 58 12.67 -0.95 -23.53
C ASN A 58 11.51 -0.29 -22.75
N GLY A 59 11.26 -0.72 -21.52
CA GLY A 59 10.17 -0.15 -20.73
C GLY A 59 10.58 1.10 -19.96
N SER A 60 9.77 1.50 -18.99
CA SER A 60 10.03 2.72 -18.22
C SER A 60 11.40 2.69 -17.54
N LYS A 61 12.16 3.78 -17.67
CA LYS A 61 13.46 3.95 -17.00
C LYS A 61 13.33 4.36 -15.53
N LYS A 62 12.12 4.72 -15.10
CA LYS A 62 11.84 5.17 -13.73
C LYS A 62 10.53 4.60 -13.23
N ILE A 63 10.49 4.29 -11.95
CA ILE A 63 9.29 3.97 -11.20
C ILE A 63 9.39 4.71 -9.87
N ILE A 64 8.28 5.24 -9.40
CA ILE A 64 8.21 6.06 -8.19
C ILE A 64 7.31 5.34 -7.21
N PHE A 65 7.81 5.23 -5.98
CA PHE A 65 7.08 4.69 -4.84
C PHE A 65 6.78 5.84 -3.88
N ILE A 66 5.51 6.02 -3.54
CA ILE A 66 5.06 7.06 -2.60
C ILE A 66 4.61 6.37 -1.31
N TYR A 67 5.34 6.59 -0.23
CA TYR A 67 4.97 6.12 1.10
C TYR A 67 4.32 7.25 1.90
N GLN A 68 3.19 6.96 2.57
CA GLN A 68 2.49 7.91 3.42
C GLN A 68 2.02 7.25 4.71
N GLU A 69 2.30 7.91 5.83
CA GLU A 69 1.68 7.62 7.12
C GLU A 69 0.67 8.72 7.44
N VAL A 70 -0.62 8.35 7.52
CA VAL A 70 -1.70 9.27 7.82
C VAL A 70 -2.24 8.96 9.21
N VAL A 71 -2.10 9.91 10.13
CA VAL A 71 -2.82 9.86 11.41
C VAL A 71 -4.26 10.25 11.14
N GLN A 72 -5.15 9.26 11.03
CA GLN A 72 -6.59 9.53 10.95
C GLN A 72 -7.15 9.64 12.36
N SER A 73 -7.51 10.86 12.75
CA SER A 73 -8.38 11.08 13.90
C SER A 73 -9.79 10.61 13.53
N SER A 74 -10.15 9.40 13.95
CA SER A 74 -11.54 8.96 13.84
C SER A 74 -12.37 9.81 14.83
N LYS A 75 -13.29 10.63 14.31
CA LYS A 75 -14.36 11.16 15.16
C LYS A 75 -15.28 9.98 15.46
N PRO A 76 -15.49 9.59 16.73
CA PRO A 76 -16.45 8.55 17.02
C PRO A 76 -17.82 9.03 16.53
N ASN A 77 -18.45 8.26 15.64
CA ASN A 77 -19.81 8.53 15.18
C ASN A 77 -20.75 8.04 16.29
N ILE A 78 -20.85 8.82 17.37
CA ILE A 78 -21.66 8.48 18.55
C ILE A 78 -23.12 8.75 18.20
N PRO A 79 -24.01 7.75 18.23
CA PRO A 79 -25.44 7.96 18.09
C PRO A 79 -25.95 8.90 19.19
N MET A 80 -26.82 9.84 18.84
CA MET A 80 -27.37 10.90 19.70
C MET A 80 -28.14 10.41 20.95
N TRP A 81 -28.25 9.09 21.16
CA TRP A 81 -28.95 8.45 22.29
C TRP A 81 -28.01 7.84 23.35
N ALA A 82 -26.70 7.92 23.17
CA ALA A 82 -25.73 7.44 24.16
C ALA A 82 -25.52 8.51 25.26
N ASP A 83 -26.46 8.57 26.20
CA ASP A 83 -26.31 9.40 27.41
C ASP A 83 -25.26 8.80 28.35
N GLY A 84 -24.32 9.65 28.78
CA GLY A 84 -23.68 9.53 30.08
C GLY A 84 -22.49 8.58 30.23
N ALA A 85 -21.43 8.71 29.43
CA ALA A 85 -20.07 8.39 29.90
C ALA A 85 -19.02 9.20 29.13
N ASN A 86 -18.14 9.86 29.87
CA ASN A 86 -16.97 10.58 29.37
C ASN A 86 -16.12 9.69 28.45
N MET A 87 -16.17 9.92 27.14
CA MET A 87 -15.38 9.18 26.15
C MET A 87 -14.76 10.15 25.14
N ASN A 88 -13.91 11.08 25.60
CA ASN A 88 -12.99 11.83 24.73
C ASN A 88 -11.77 10.95 24.33
N ALA A 89 -12.00 9.69 23.98
CA ALA A 89 -10.97 8.83 23.42
C ALA A 89 -11.00 9.02 21.90
N SER A 90 -10.30 10.05 21.42
CA SER A 90 -9.93 10.11 20.00
C SER A 90 -9.02 8.93 19.71
N TYR A 91 -9.56 7.88 19.09
CA TYR A 91 -8.75 6.81 18.54
C TYR A 91 -8.12 7.33 17.25
N SER A 92 -6.87 7.77 17.34
CA SER A 92 -6.04 8.02 16.18
C SER A 92 -5.58 6.68 15.61
N SER A 93 -6.10 6.27 14.45
CA SER A 93 -5.56 5.12 13.73
C SER A 93 -4.46 5.60 12.79
N LEU A 94 -3.26 5.04 12.91
CA LEU A 94 -2.19 5.27 11.95
C LEU A 94 -2.45 4.41 10.71
N GLN A 95 -2.72 5.05 9.57
CA GLN A 95 -2.92 4.38 8.29
C GLN A 95 -1.63 4.52 7.47
N LYS A 96 -0.99 3.39 7.14
CA LYS A 96 0.20 3.34 6.28
C LYS A 96 -0.23 2.95 4.87
N LYS A 97 0.31 3.62 3.86
CA LYS A 97 0.06 3.31 2.44
C LYS A 97 1.33 3.48 1.62
N LEU A 98 1.51 2.61 0.64
CA LEU A 98 2.57 2.67 -0.35
C LEU A 98 1.93 2.54 -1.74
N PHE A 99 2.27 3.45 -2.66
CA PHE A 99 1.67 3.52 -3.99
C PHE A 99 2.71 3.58 -5.10
N ILE A 100 2.36 3.08 -6.29
CA ILE A 100 3.23 3.05 -7.47
C ILE A 100 2.81 4.12 -8.49
N THR A 101 3.77 4.85 -9.06
CA THR A 101 3.54 5.77 -10.20
C THR A 101 4.78 5.87 -11.10
N VAL A 102 4.65 6.43 -12.29
CA VAL A 102 5.77 6.76 -13.20
C VAL A 102 6.06 8.27 -13.25
N GLY A 103 5.32 9.07 -12.48
CA GLY A 103 5.54 10.52 -12.40
C GLY A 103 5.16 11.26 -13.68
N SER A 104 4.04 10.89 -14.29
CA SER A 104 3.40 11.77 -15.28
C SER A 104 2.67 12.89 -14.55
N THR A 105 3.03 14.13 -14.86
CA THR A 105 2.11 15.26 -14.79
C THR A 105 1.09 15.03 -15.89
N GLU A 106 -0.09 14.54 -15.56
CA GLU A 106 -1.28 14.94 -16.32
C GLU A 106 -1.82 16.21 -15.67
#